data_AF-A0A2E0BQV5-F1
#
_entry.id   AF-A0A2E0BQV5-F1
#
_cell.length_a   1.000
_cell.length_b   1.000
_cell.length_c   1.000
_cell.angle_alpha   90.00
_cell.angle_beta   90.00
_cell.angle_gamma   90.00
#
_symmetry.space_group_name_H-M   'P 1'
#
loop_
_entity.id
_entity.type
_entity.pdbx_description
1 polymer ?
#
loop_
_entity_poly.entity_id
_entity_poly.type
_entity_poly.pdbx_seq_one_letter_code
_entity_poly.pdbx_strand_id
1 'polypeptide(L)'
;MNSIKINKMKRLYEFTLKKKEQVEKEVPDVNKDGEEITAKKTVEEEVEKKFFLRRPTRAMLDEGELYYGVELGKAIRAGMITRPLLHKRYTNDGGIMNELQQKAFDEITKELREIYAEQEVINQIDEKKRTNAQKKKHKELEDKAKPYLETMRRYNMAEESIFEDTAESRARNKAILWWVLFMSYNDDETPFFDKGDFDDRIEKYDEIDEGQDPFLTSAVAEFTYNISLWYFARPNSTEQFEELKKGVNELEEEEEEPKEDKKAKKK
;
A
#
# COMPACT_ATOMS: atom_id res chain seq x y z
N MET A 1 37.61 -18.01 -23.57
CA MET A 1 36.66 -16.88 -23.45
C MET A 1 35.67 -17.22 -22.37
N ASN A 2 35.89 -16.73 -21.14
CA ASN A 2 34.92 -16.88 -20.06
C ASN A 2 33.85 -15.80 -20.26
N SER A 3 32.63 -16.21 -20.56
CA SER A 3 31.49 -15.32 -20.58
C SER A 3 31.30 -14.76 -19.17
N ILE A 4 31.44 -13.44 -19.05
CA ILE A 4 31.06 -12.71 -17.86
C ILE A 4 29.55 -12.90 -17.74
N LYS A 5 29.11 -13.70 -16.75
CA LYS A 5 27.69 -13.75 -16.36
C LYS A 5 27.30 -12.33 -15.94
N ILE A 6 26.58 -11.63 -16.81
CA ILE A 6 25.93 -10.36 -16.46
C ILE A 6 25.02 -10.70 -15.28
N ASN A 7 25.31 -10.12 -14.13
CA ASN A 7 24.59 -10.42 -12.89
C ASN A 7 23.18 -9.82 -13.03
N LYS A 8 22.20 -10.68 -13.33
CA LYS A 8 20.80 -10.32 -13.56
C LYS A 8 20.25 -9.55 -12.36
N MET A 9 19.43 -8.54 -12.60
CA MET A 9 18.86 -7.71 -11.53
C MET A 9 18.03 -8.57 -10.57
N LYS A 10 18.26 -8.45 -9.25
CA LYS A 10 17.43 -9.15 -8.26
C LYS A 10 16.06 -8.50 -8.19
N ARG A 11 15.01 -9.29 -8.42
CA ARG A 11 13.61 -8.87 -8.32
C ARG A 11 13.10 -9.11 -6.90
N LEU A 12 12.30 -8.17 -6.40
CA LEU A 12 11.69 -8.20 -5.07
C LEU A 12 10.24 -8.68 -5.15
N TYR A 13 9.50 -8.16 -6.13
CA TYR A 13 8.11 -8.47 -6.40
C TYR A 13 7.85 -8.29 -7.90
N GLU A 14 6.93 -9.07 -8.47
CA GLU A 14 6.54 -9.01 -9.88
C GLU A 14 5.02 -8.91 -9.98
N PHE A 15 4.53 -8.16 -10.96
CA PHE A 15 3.10 -8.06 -11.26
C PHE A 15 2.87 -7.92 -12.77
N THR A 16 1.63 -8.20 -13.19
CA THR A 16 1.23 -8.17 -14.60
C THR A 16 0.02 -7.26 -14.76
N LEU A 17 0.05 -6.40 -15.77
CA LEU A 17 -1.09 -5.58 -16.16
C LEU A 17 -1.51 -5.93 -17.58
N LYS A 18 -2.81 -5.89 -17.83
CA LYS A 18 -3.36 -6.10 -19.18
C LYS A 18 -3.47 -4.77 -19.90
N LYS A 19 -2.86 -4.69 -21.07
CA LYS A 19 -2.93 -3.54 -21.96
C LYS A 19 -3.78 -3.88 -23.18
N LYS A 20 -4.74 -3.04 -23.52
CA LYS A 20 -5.45 -3.16 -24.79
C LYS A 20 -4.56 -2.61 -25.90
N GLU A 21 -4.12 -3.46 -26.82
CA GLU A 21 -3.31 -3.08 -27.98
C GLU A 21 -4.02 -3.49 -29.27
N GLN A 22 -3.89 -2.64 -30.31
CA GLN A 22 -4.33 -2.99 -31.65
C GLN A 22 -3.27 -3.88 -32.29
N VAL A 23 -3.62 -5.13 -32.58
CA VAL A 23 -2.72 -6.12 -33.18
C VAL A 23 -3.23 -6.46 -34.58
N GLU A 24 -2.34 -6.43 -35.57
CA GLU A 24 -2.66 -6.94 -36.91
C GLU A 24 -2.64 -8.48 -36.90
N LYS A 25 -3.78 -9.09 -37.23
CA LYS A 25 -3.88 -10.53 -37.45
C LYS A 25 -4.22 -10.84 -38.90
N GLU A 26 -3.56 -11.85 -39.44
CA GLU A 26 -3.95 -12.47 -40.71
C GLU A 26 -5.15 -13.38 -40.46
N VAL A 27 -6.27 -13.05 -41.07
CA VAL A 27 -7.53 -13.78 -40.99
C VAL A 27 -7.85 -14.31 -42.38
N PRO A 28 -8.29 -15.56 -42.53
CA PRO A 28 -8.77 -16.04 -43.82
C PRO A 28 -9.94 -15.17 -44.30
N ASP A 29 -9.87 -14.75 -45.55
CA ASP A 29 -10.83 -13.90 -46.25
C ASP A 29 -10.99 -14.42 -47.69
N VAL A 30 -12.03 -14.00 -48.40
CA VAL A 30 -12.29 -14.49 -49.77
C VAL A 30 -12.30 -13.31 -50.73
N ASN A 31 -11.47 -13.38 -51.77
CA ASN A 31 -11.41 -12.32 -52.77
C ASN A 31 -12.70 -12.28 -53.63
N LYS A 32 -12.86 -11.24 -54.46
CA LYS A 32 -14.03 -11.08 -55.34
C LYS A 32 -14.21 -12.20 -56.36
N ASP A 33 -13.17 -13.01 -56.56
CA ASP A 33 -13.11 -14.13 -57.49
C ASP A 33 -13.34 -15.49 -56.81
N GLY A 34 -13.58 -15.51 -55.48
CA GLY A 34 -13.90 -16.71 -54.71
C GLY A 34 -12.70 -17.49 -54.17
N GLU A 35 -11.48 -16.94 -54.24
CA GLU A 35 -10.26 -17.57 -53.72
C GLU A 35 -10.00 -17.19 -52.26
N GLU A 36 -9.59 -18.16 -51.45
CA GLU A 36 -9.14 -17.93 -50.06
C GLU A 36 -7.83 -17.13 -50.05
N ILE A 37 -7.86 -15.95 -49.45
CA ILE A 37 -6.73 -15.06 -49.22
C ILE A 37 -6.56 -14.84 -47.71
N THR A 38 -5.37 -14.42 -47.27
CA THR A 38 -5.15 -13.92 -45.90
C THR A 38 -5.28 -12.40 -45.87
N ALA A 39 -6.30 -11.88 -45.18
CA ALA A 39 -6.49 -10.45 -44.97
C ALA A 39 -5.95 -10.04 -43.60
N LYS A 40 -5.22 -8.92 -43.55
CA LYS A 40 -4.80 -8.31 -42.29
C LYS A 40 -5.96 -7.52 -41.69
N LYS A 41 -6.47 -7.94 -40.54
CA LYS A 41 -7.42 -7.16 -39.73
C LYS A 41 -6.75 -6.68 -38.45
N THR A 42 -6.98 -5.42 -38.13
CA THR A 42 -6.65 -4.86 -36.82
C THR A 42 -7.69 -5.34 -35.81
N VAL A 43 -7.25 -6.10 -34.81
CA VAL A 43 -8.10 -6.59 -33.72
C VAL A 43 -7.57 -6.02 -32.42
N GLU A 44 -8.46 -5.57 -31.54
CA GLU A 44 -8.10 -5.11 -30.21
C GLU A 44 -7.93 -6.34 -29.30
N GLU A 45 -6.72 -6.53 -28.76
CA GLU A 45 -6.40 -7.65 -27.88
C GLU A 45 -5.84 -7.17 -26.54
N GLU A 46 -6.13 -7.93 -25.48
CA GLU A 46 -5.50 -7.75 -24.18
C GLU A 46 -4.13 -8.43 -24.17
N VAL A 47 -3.07 -7.63 -24.17
CA VAL A 47 -1.69 -8.09 -24.08
C VAL A 47 -1.21 -7.91 -22.64
N GLU A 48 -0.76 -9.00 -22.04
CA GLU A 48 -0.13 -8.96 -20.71
C GLU A 48 1.25 -8.29 -20.78
N LYS A 49 1.44 -7.26 -19.96
CA LYS A 49 2.72 -6.58 -19.76
C LYS A 49 3.17 -6.84 -18.32
N LYS A 50 4.39 -7.34 -18.18
CA LYS A 50 4.99 -7.69 -16.89
C LYS A 50 5.90 -6.56 -16.40
N PHE A 51 5.88 -6.36 -15.10
CA PHE A 51 6.66 -5.37 -14.38
C PHE A 51 7.25 -5.99 -13.12
N PHE A 52 8.30 -5.36 -12.58
CA PHE A 52 8.85 -5.81 -11.31
C PHE A 52 9.40 -4.66 -10.46
N LEU A 53 9.39 -4.88 -9.16
CA LEU A 53 10.15 -4.10 -8.19
C LEU A 53 11.56 -4.66 -8.08
N ARG A 54 12.57 -3.85 -8.35
CA ARG A 54 13.96 -4.22 -8.08
C ARG A 54 14.18 -4.33 -6.58
N ARG A 55 14.84 -5.40 -6.13
CA ARG A 55 15.35 -5.48 -4.76
C ARG A 55 16.44 -4.42 -4.55
N PRO A 56 16.27 -3.49 -3.59
CA PRO A 56 17.24 -2.43 -3.39
C PRO A 56 18.58 -3.00 -2.96
N THR A 57 19.65 -2.39 -3.46
CA THR A 57 21.01 -2.70 -3.01
C THR A 57 21.30 -1.95 -1.72
N ARG A 58 22.38 -2.33 -1.03
CA ARG A 58 22.87 -1.57 0.13
C ARG A 58 23.09 -0.09 -0.22
N ALA A 59 23.70 0.20 -1.36
CA ALA A 59 23.94 1.57 -1.80
C ALA A 59 22.63 2.35 -1.98
N MET A 60 21.59 1.73 -2.56
CA MET A 60 20.28 2.37 -2.69
C MET A 60 19.64 2.65 -1.33
N LEU A 61 19.80 1.76 -0.34
CA LEU A 61 19.32 1.98 1.03
C LEU A 61 19.97 3.22 1.65
N ASP A 62 21.30 3.31 1.55
CA ASP A 62 22.06 4.45 2.06
C ASP A 62 21.65 5.76 1.33
N GLU A 63 21.47 5.72 0.00
CA GLU A 63 21.01 6.86 -0.81
C GLU A 63 19.59 7.30 -0.47
N GLY A 64 18.66 6.36 -0.32
CA GLY A 64 17.27 6.68 0.03
C GLY A 64 17.13 7.25 1.44
N GLU A 65 17.94 6.78 2.40
CA GLU A 65 18.00 7.35 3.75
C GLU A 65 18.58 8.78 3.73
N LEU A 66 19.65 8.99 2.96
CA LEU A 66 20.22 10.32 2.78
C LEU A 66 19.22 11.28 2.12
N TYR A 67 18.50 10.82 1.09
CA TYR A 67 17.48 11.62 0.40
C TYR A 67 16.38 12.06 1.38
N TYR A 68 15.86 11.15 2.21
CA TYR A 68 14.91 11.49 3.26
C TYR A 68 15.47 12.58 4.21
N GLY A 69 16.71 12.41 4.69
CA GLY A 69 17.34 13.37 5.59
C GLY A 69 17.52 14.76 4.96
N VAL A 70 17.88 14.82 3.67
CA VAL A 70 18.01 16.07 2.91
C VAL A 70 16.65 16.75 2.76
N GLU A 71 15.60 16.02 2.36
CA GLU A 71 14.26 16.58 2.19
C GLU A 71 13.65 17.04 3.53
N LEU A 72 13.88 16.30 4.63
CA LEU A 72 13.50 16.72 5.98
C LEU A 72 14.19 18.04 6.35
N GLY A 73 15.50 18.15 6.11
CA GLY A 73 16.25 19.39 6.34
C GLY A 73 15.73 20.55 5.50
N LYS A 74 15.35 20.32 4.23
CA LYS A 74 14.73 21.34 3.37
C LYS A 74 13.37 21.79 3.92
N ALA A 75 12.51 20.85 4.31
CA ALA A 75 11.18 21.14 4.85
C ALA A 75 11.26 21.97 6.15
N ILE A 76 12.17 21.61 7.07
CA ILE A 76 12.39 22.35 8.31
C ILE A 76 12.90 23.78 8.01
N ARG A 77 13.88 23.92 7.09
CA ARG A 77 14.38 25.25 6.69
C ARG A 77 13.32 26.10 6.00
N ALA A 78 12.35 25.49 5.33
CA ALA A 78 11.19 26.15 4.75
C ALA A 78 10.12 26.54 5.79
N GLY A 79 10.33 26.24 7.08
CA GLY A 79 9.43 26.62 8.17
C GLY A 79 8.35 25.60 8.51
N MET A 80 8.43 24.38 7.96
CA MET A 80 7.47 23.33 8.34
C MET A 80 7.68 22.88 9.79
N ILE A 81 6.56 22.64 10.48
CA ILE A 81 6.56 22.19 11.87
C ILE A 81 6.92 20.70 11.89
N THR A 82 7.83 20.33 12.80
CA THR A 82 8.17 18.92 13.03
C THR A 82 7.13 18.24 13.91
N ARG A 83 7.00 16.92 13.80
CA ARG A 83 6.08 16.14 14.64
C ARG A 83 6.24 16.44 16.14
N PRO A 84 7.45 16.49 16.73
CA PRO A 84 7.62 16.82 18.15
C PRO A 84 7.18 18.25 18.51
N LEU A 85 7.42 19.23 17.63
CA LEU A 85 6.99 20.62 17.85
C LEU A 85 5.47 20.76 17.76
N LEU A 86 4.85 20.07 16.81
CA LEU A 86 3.40 20.06 16.65
C LEU A 86 2.73 19.39 17.86
N HIS A 87 3.25 18.23 18.28
CA HIS A 87 2.78 17.56 19.49
C HIS A 87 2.87 18.48 20.72
N LYS A 88 4.01 19.14 20.93
CA LYS A 88 4.19 20.10 22.03
C LYS A 88 3.18 21.24 21.99
N ARG A 89 2.85 21.74 20.79
CA ARG A 89 1.83 22.80 20.61
C ARG A 89 0.46 22.30 21.06
N TYR A 90 0.02 21.14 20.58
CA TYR A 90 -1.25 20.55 21.03
C TYR A 90 -1.27 20.30 22.53
N THR A 91 -0.19 19.78 23.13
CA THR A 91 -0.12 19.59 24.58
C THR A 91 -0.32 20.91 25.35
N ASN A 92 0.24 22.01 24.86
CA ASN A 92 0.06 23.33 25.49
C ASN A 92 -1.37 23.88 25.31
N ASP A 93 -2.05 23.51 24.23
CA ASP A 93 -3.39 23.95 23.87
C ASP A 93 -4.50 23.02 24.44
N GLY A 94 -4.16 22.13 25.38
CA GLY A 94 -5.12 21.24 26.08
C GLY A 94 -5.18 19.82 25.54
N GLY A 95 -4.27 19.42 24.65
CA GLY A 95 -4.18 18.10 24.05
C GLY A 95 -4.79 18.04 22.64
N ILE A 96 -4.61 16.89 21.97
CA ILE A 96 -5.15 16.63 20.63
C ILE A 96 -6.65 16.29 20.72
N MET A 97 -7.05 15.65 21.82
CA MET A 97 -8.43 15.25 22.09
C MET A 97 -9.09 16.24 23.05
N ASN A 98 -10.38 16.52 22.83
CA ASN A 98 -11.18 17.18 23.85
C ASN A 98 -11.53 16.23 25.01
N GLU A 99 -12.05 16.76 26.12
CA GLU A 99 -12.37 15.96 27.32
C GLU A 99 -13.35 14.80 27.05
N LEU A 100 -14.31 14.98 26.14
CA LEU A 100 -15.28 13.93 25.80
C LEU A 100 -14.62 12.81 25.01
N GLN A 101 -13.76 13.16 24.04
CA GLN A 101 -12.99 12.20 23.25
C GLN A 101 -12.02 11.42 24.14
N GLN A 102 -11.34 12.11 25.07
CA GLN A 102 -10.42 11.47 26.00
C GLN A 102 -11.13 10.45 26.90
N LYS A 103 -12.29 10.82 27.47
CA LYS A 103 -13.10 9.88 28.27
C LYS A 103 -13.57 8.67 27.46
N ALA A 104 -14.04 8.90 26.23
CA ALA A 104 -14.46 7.80 25.35
C ALA A 104 -13.28 6.86 25.02
N PHE A 105 -12.10 7.41 24.79
CA PHE A 105 -10.88 6.63 24.54
C PHE A 105 -10.43 5.84 25.77
N ASP A 106 -10.50 6.43 26.96
CA ASP A 106 -10.22 5.75 28.22
C ASP A 106 -11.19 4.58 28.48
N GLU A 107 -12.48 4.77 28.18
CA GLU A 107 -13.50 3.73 28.26
C GLU A 107 -13.23 2.57 27.29
N ILE A 108 -12.92 2.87 26.02
CA ILE A 108 -12.54 1.86 25.03
C ILE A 108 -11.31 1.06 25.49
N THR A 109 -10.30 1.76 25.98
CA THR A 109 -9.05 1.14 26.44
C THR A 109 -9.30 0.24 27.66
N LYS A 110 -10.18 0.66 28.57
CA LYS A 110 -10.59 -0.13 29.73
C LYS A 110 -11.32 -1.41 29.30
N GLU A 111 -12.32 -1.30 28.43
CA GLU A 111 -13.10 -2.45 27.94
C GLU A 111 -12.21 -3.46 27.21
N LEU A 112 -11.30 -2.99 26.34
CA LEU A 112 -10.34 -3.87 25.67
C LEU A 112 -9.43 -4.59 26.67
N ARG A 113 -8.94 -3.89 27.70
CA ARG A 113 -8.09 -4.50 28.73
C ARG A 113 -8.83 -5.61 29.48
N GLU A 114 -10.09 -5.41 29.82
CA GLU A 114 -10.92 -6.42 30.49
C GLU A 114 -11.14 -7.64 29.58
N ILE A 115 -11.48 -7.42 28.31
CA ILE A 115 -11.63 -8.50 27.32
C ILE A 115 -10.32 -9.30 27.17
N TYR A 116 -9.18 -8.62 27.04
CA TYR A 116 -7.88 -9.28 26.91
C TYR A 116 -7.47 -10.05 28.17
N ALA A 117 -7.80 -9.54 29.36
CA ALA A 117 -7.56 -10.28 30.59
C ALA A 117 -8.36 -11.59 30.62
N GLU A 118 -9.62 -11.59 30.15
CA GLU A 118 -10.42 -12.82 30.04
C GLU A 118 -9.90 -13.78 28.96
N GLN A 119 -9.46 -13.26 27.81
CA GLN A 119 -8.86 -14.08 26.75
C GLN A 119 -7.56 -14.73 27.20
N GLU A 120 -6.72 -14.00 27.94
CA GLU A 120 -5.43 -14.50 28.44
C GLU A 120 -5.61 -15.74 29.34
N VAL A 121 -6.64 -15.75 30.19
CA VAL A 121 -6.98 -16.93 31.01
C VAL A 121 -7.28 -18.15 30.15
N ILE A 122 -7.96 -17.97 29.01
CA ILE A 122 -8.23 -19.07 28.06
C ILE A 122 -6.96 -19.43 27.28
N ASN A 123 -6.11 -18.44 26.97
CA ASN A 123 -4.90 -18.62 26.17
C ASN A 123 -3.77 -19.37 26.87
N GLN A 124 -3.76 -19.39 28.20
CA GLN A 124 -2.89 -20.27 28.98
C GLN A 124 -3.15 -21.76 28.76
N ILE A 125 -4.31 -22.13 28.18
CA ILE A 125 -4.65 -23.51 27.82
C ILE A 125 -4.35 -23.73 26.34
N ASP A 126 -3.54 -24.76 26.06
CA ASP A 126 -3.27 -25.24 24.70
C ASP A 126 -4.59 -25.40 23.92
N GLU A 127 -4.64 -24.83 22.72
CA GLU A 127 -5.85 -24.75 21.90
C GLU A 127 -6.52 -26.12 21.69
N LYS A 128 -5.72 -27.19 21.55
CA LYS A 128 -6.20 -28.56 21.37
C LYS A 128 -6.85 -29.13 22.62
N LYS A 129 -6.51 -28.58 23.79
CA LYS A 129 -7.02 -29.00 25.12
C LYS A 129 -8.20 -28.14 25.60
N ARG A 130 -8.55 -27.06 24.91
CA ARG A 130 -9.70 -26.21 25.25
C ARG A 130 -11.00 -26.96 25.06
N THR A 131 -11.91 -26.86 26.03
CA THR A 131 -13.27 -27.38 25.92
C THR A 131 -14.07 -26.59 24.88
N ASN A 132 -15.17 -27.16 24.38
CA ASN A 132 -16.07 -26.47 23.45
C ASN A 132 -16.60 -25.14 24.03
N ALA A 133 -16.86 -25.10 25.34
CA ALA A 133 -17.29 -23.88 26.02
C ALA A 133 -16.19 -22.81 26.05
N GLN A 134 -14.92 -23.20 26.27
CA GLN A 134 -13.78 -22.28 26.24
C GLN A 134 -13.54 -21.74 24.83
N LYS A 135 -13.61 -22.59 23.80
CA LYS A 135 -13.50 -22.17 22.39
C LYS A 135 -14.61 -21.18 22.01
N LYS A 136 -15.85 -21.48 22.42
CA LYS A 136 -16.99 -20.59 22.19
C LYS A 136 -16.81 -19.23 22.90
N LYS A 137 -16.44 -19.25 24.19
CA LYS A 137 -16.19 -18.03 24.96
C LYS A 137 -15.04 -17.20 24.35
N HIS A 138 -13.97 -17.84 23.90
CA HIS A 138 -12.86 -17.16 23.24
C HIS A 138 -13.33 -16.40 22.00
N LYS A 139 -14.10 -17.05 21.14
CA LYS A 139 -14.67 -16.42 19.94
C LYS A 139 -15.64 -15.28 20.28
N GLU A 140 -16.50 -15.46 21.29
CA GLU A 140 -17.39 -14.40 21.75
C GLU A 140 -16.61 -13.17 22.27
N LEU A 141 -15.47 -13.37 22.94
CA LEU A 141 -14.59 -12.29 23.37
C LEU A 141 -13.89 -11.60 22.19
N GLU A 142 -13.45 -12.35 21.16
CA GLU A 142 -12.91 -11.78 19.92
C GLU A 142 -13.95 -10.90 19.22
N ASP A 143 -15.16 -11.42 19.04
CA ASP A 143 -16.25 -10.67 18.41
C ASP A 143 -16.66 -9.44 19.25
N LYS A 144 -16.58 -9.52 20.59
CA LYS A 144 -16.79 -8.37 21.48
C LYS A 144 -15.68 -7.32 21.35
N ALA A 145 -14.43 -7.72 21.09
CA ALA A 145 -13.29 -6.80 20.96
C ALA A 145 -13.33 -5.99 19.65
N LYS A 146 -13.82 -6.59 18.55
CA LYS A 146 -13.85 -5.99 17.21
C LYS A 146 -14.34 -4.52 17.17
N PRO A 147 -15.54 -4.17 17.68
CA PRO A 147 -16.02 -2.79 17.60
C PRO A 147 -15.17 -1.79 18.41
N TYR A 148 -14.56 -2.24 19.51
CA TYR A 148 -13.65 -1.41 20.30
C TYR A 148 -12.32 -1.20 19.57
N LEU A 149 -11.79 -2.24 18.92
CA LEU A 149 -10.60 -2.16 18.06
C LEU A 149 -10.83 -1.25 16.86
N GLU A 150 -11.98 -1.36 16.19
CA GLU A 150 -12.38 -0.49 15.08
C GLU A 150 -12.42 0.99 15.53
N THR A 151 -13.02 1.24 16.69
CA THR A 151 -13.12 2.60 17.25
C THR A 151 -11.75 3.13 17.68
N MET A 152 -10.92 2.32 18.32
CA MET A 152 -9.54 2.65 18.66
C MET A 152 -8.72 3.00 17.42
N ARG A 153 -8.84 2.20 16.35
CA ARG A 153 -8.17 2.46 15.07
C ARG A 153 -8.59 3.80 14.50
N ARG A 154 -9.89 4.13 14.49
CA ARG A 154 -10.40 5.43 14.06
C ARG A 154 -9.83 6.60 14.88
N TYR A 155 -9.73 6.46 16.21
CA TYR A 155 -9.09 7.47 17.05
C TYR A 155 -7.62 7.66 16.69
N ASN A 156 -6.87 6.56 16.53
CA ASN A 156 -5.47 6.61 16.14
C ASN A 156 -5.29 7.24 14.76
N MET A 157 -6.16 6.95 13.79
CA MET A 157 -6.13 7.58 12.46
C MET A 157 -6.39 9.08 12.53
N ALA A 158 -7.37 9.52 13.34
CA ALA A 158 -7.64 10.93 13.54
C ALA A 158 -6.51 11.66 14.28
N GLU A 159 -5.81 10.97 15.18
CA GLU A 159 -4.61 11.50 15.82
C GLU A 159 -3.41 11.51 14.85
N GLU A 160 -3.28 10.55 13.95
CA GLU A 160 -2.19 10.53 12.98
C GLU A 160 -2.39 11.61 11.91
N SER A 161 -3.64 11.88 11.50
CA SER A 161 -3.94 12.84 10.44
C SER A 161 -3.50 14.27 10.77
N ILE A 162 -3.50 14.66 12.05
CA ILE A 162 -2.97 15.98 12.45
C ILE A 162 -1.47 16.12 12.19
N PHE A 163 -0.75 15.02 11.99
CA PHE A 163 0.68 15.01 11.69
C PHE A 163 1.00 14.83 10.20
N GLU A 164 0.00 14.71 9.32
CA GLU A 164 0.20 14.55 7.87
C GLU A 164 0.91 15.74 7.24
N ASP A 165 0.72 16.96 7.77
CA ASP A 165 1.36 18.18 7.27
C ASP A 165 2.72 18.51 7.91
N THR A 166 3.28 17.57 8.67
CA THR A 166 4.59 17.77 9.31
C THR A 166 5.74 17.70 8.31
N ALA A 167 6.89 18.27 8.70
CA ALA A 167 8.12 18.20 7.92
C ALA A 167 8.52 16.74 7.62
N GLU A 168 8.38 15.86 8.60
CA GLU A 168 8.65 14.42 8.49
C GLU A 168 7.72 13.74 7.50
N SER A 169 6.41 14.02 7.56
CA SER A 169 5.44 13.44 6.61
C SER A 169 5.71 13.89 5.17
N ARG A 170 6.04 15.17 4.96
CA ARG A 170 6.43 15.65 3.62
C ARG A 170 7.72 15.00 3.10
N ALA A 171 8.73 14.88 3.96
CA ALA A 171 9.99 14.22 3.59
C ALA A 171 9.80 12.73 3.30
N ARG A 172 8.95 12.05 4.08
CA ARG A 172 8.58 10.64 3.89
C ARG A 172 7.91 10.43 2.54
N ASN A 173 6.92 11.24 2.18
CA ASN A 173 6.20 11.11 0.91
C ASN A 173 7.16 11.29 -0.29
N LYS A 174 8.07 12.27 -0.20
CA LYS A 174 9.13 12.43 -1.20
C LYS A 174 10.09 11.25 -1.26
N ALA A 175 10.45 10.66 -0.12
CA ALA A 175 11.30 9.48 -0.08
C ALA A 175 10.59 8.25 -0.69
N ILE A 176 9.29 8.06 -0.43
CA ILE A 176 8.49 7.01 -1.07
C ILE A 176 8.51 7.20 -2.59
N LEU A 177 8.30 8.43 -3.08
CA LEU A 177 8.39 8.73 -4.51
C LEU A 177 9.79 8.42 -5.07
N TRP A 178 10.86 8.79 -4.35
CA TRP A 178 12.22 8.40 -4.74
C TRP A 178 12.32 6.87 -4.89
N TRP A 179 11.79 6.10 -3.95
CA TRP A 179 11.76 4.64 -4.07
C TRP A 179 10.96 4.18 -5.30
N VAL A 180 9.82 4.81 -5.61
CA VAL A 180 9.04 4.56 -6.82
C VAL A 180 9.86 4.75 -8.08
N LEU A 181 10.56 5.88 -8.19
CA LEU A 181 11.35 6.21 -9.38
C LEU A 181 12.54 5.27 -9.61
N PHE A 182 13.13 4.75 -8.53
CA PHE A 182 14.38 3.98 -8.59
C PHE A 182 14.20 2.45 -8.44
N MET A 183 13.03 1.97 -8.01
CA MET A 183 12.74 0.54 -7.87
C MET A 183 11.79 -0.03 -8.93
N SER A 184 11.16 0.80 -9.76
CA SER A 184 10.19 0.35 -10.77
C SER A 184 10.84 0.01 -12.10
N TYR A 185 10.61 -1.21 -12.59
CA TYR A 185 11.22 -1.73 -13.81
C TYR A 185 10.23 -2.49 -14.71
N ASN A 186 10.48 -2.41 -16.02
CA ASN A 186 9.87 -3.26 -17.04
C ASN A 186 10.48 -4.67 -16.99
N ASP A 187 9.80 -5.70 -17.52
CA ASP A 187 10.30 -7.09 -17.51
C ASP A 187 11.67 -7.28 -18.20
N ASP A 188 12.00 -6.43 -19.18
CA ASP A 188 13.29 -6.41 -19.88
C ASP A 188 14.44 -5.76 -19.06
N GLU A 189 14.20 -5.46 -17.78
CA GLU A 189 15.13 -4.81 -16.84
C GLU A 189 15.49 -3.37 -17.19
N THR A 190 14.72 -2.72 -18.07
CA THR A 190 14.79 -1.27 -18.24
C THR A 190 14.03 -0.56 -17.11
N PRO A 191 14.56 0.55 -16.55
CA PRO A 191 13.81 1.34 -15.58
C PRO A 191 12.51 1.85 -16.20
N PHE A 192 11.43 1.83 -15.42
CA PHE A 192 10.12 2.30 -15.90
C PHE A 192 10.09 3.82 -16.14
N PHE A 193 10.73 4.59 -15.25
CA PHE A 193 10.85 6.05 -15.34
C PHE A 193 12.14 6.50 -16.03
N ASP A 194 12.56 5.76 -17.06
CA ASP A 194 13.80 6.02 -17.80
C ASP A 194 15.09 6.00 -16.93
N LYS A 195 16.24 6.22 -17.58
CA LYS A 195 17.54 6.31 -16.91
C LYS A 195 17.84 7.77 -16.60
N GLY A 196 18.54 7.99 -15.49
CA GLY A 196 18.90 9.33 -15.06
C GLY A 196 18.95 9.42 -13.54
N ASP A 197 19.19 10.64 -13.07
CA ASP A 197 19.10 10.99 -11.66
C ASP A 197 17.63 11.18 -11.22
N PHE A 198 17.42 11.83 -10.07
CA PHE A 198 16.06 12.05 -9.57
C PHE A 198 15.27 13.03 -10.44
N ASP A 199 15.93 14.09 -10.94
CA ASP A 199 15.27 15.14 -11.70
C ASP A 199 14.89 14.63 -13.10
N ASP A 200 15.72 13.79 -13.73
CA ASP A 200 15.36 13.14 -14.99
C ASP A 200 14.12 12.21 -14.84
N ARG A 201 14.06 11.47 -13.71
CA ARG A 201 12.98 10.49 -13.46
C ARG A 201 11.68 11.15 -13.04
N ILE A 202 11.75 12.28 -12.32
CA ILE A 202 10.54 13.01 -11.92
C ILE A 202 9.87 13.63 -13.14
N GLU A 203 10.63 14.16 -14.11
CA GLU A 203 10.07 14.62 -15.38
C GLU A 203 9.29 13.50 -16.08
N LYS A 204 9.84 12.28 -16.10
CA LYS A 204 9.12 11.14 -16.67
C LYS A 204 7.86 10.76 -15.90
N TYR A 205 7.90 10.85 -14.58
CA TYR A 205 6.73 10.62 -13.75
C TYR A 205 5.64 11.67 -14.01
N ASP A 206 6.01 12.94 -14.05
CA ASP A 206 5.10 14.06 -14.31
C ASP A 206 4.48 13.95 -15.71
N GLU A 207 5.26 13.56 -16.73
CA GLU A 207 4.74 13.27 -18.09
C GLU A 207 3.65 12.19 -18.10
N ILE A 208 3.79 11.15 -17.26
CA ILE A 208 2.80 10.07 -17.16
C ILE A 208 1.57 10.53 -16.39
N ASP A 209 1.76 11.29 -15.31
CA ASP A 209 0.67 11.80 -14.45
C ASP A 209 -0.19 12.84 -15.16
N GLU A 210 0.45 13.78 -15.89
CA GLU A 210 -0.24 14.78 -16.73
C GLU A 210 -0.76 14.19 -18.05
N GLY A 211 -0.29 13.00 -18.42
CA GLY A 211 -0.71 12.27 -19.60
C GLY A 211 -2.14 11.75 -19.54
N GLN A 212 -2.58 11.11 -20.62
CA GLN A 212 -3.90 10.47 -20.71
C GLN A 212 -3.82 8.97 -21.01
N ASP A 213 -2.64 8.34 -20.88
CA ASP A 213 -2.50 6.88 -21.07
C ASP A 213 -2.91 6.14 -19.80
N PRO A 214 -4.12 5.53 -19.75
CA PRO A 214 -4.63 4.92 -18.52
C PRO A 214 -3.80 3.69 -18.11
N PHE A 215 -3.13 3.04 -19.07
CA PHE A 215 -2.29 1.89 -18.78
C PHE A 215 -1.03 2.32 -18.03
N LEU A 216 -0.38 3.41 -18.45
CA LEU A 216 0.79 3.94 -17.75
C LEU A 216 0.41 4.45 -16.36
N THR A 217 -0.71 5.18 -16.23
CA THR A 217 -1.24 5.60 -14.92
C THR A 217 -1.51 4.40 -14.02
N SER A 218 -2.09 3.32 -14.55
CA SER A 218 -2.35 2.08 -13.78
C SER A 218 -1.05 1.41 -13.34
N ALA A 219 -0.02 1.39 -14.20
CA ALA A 219 1.29 0.88 -13.85
C ALA A 219 1.95 1.69 -12.72
N VAL A 220 1.89 3.03 -12.79
CA VAL A 220 2.39 3.91 -11.73
C VAL A 220 1.63 3.69 -10.42
N ALA A 221 0.30 3.53 -10.47
CA ALA A 221 -0.51 3.25 -9.30
C ALA A 221 -0.09 1.93 -8.62
N GLU A 222 0.06 0.84 -9.40
CA GLU A 222 0.56 -0.43 -8.87
C GLU A 222 1.97 -0.30 -8.29
N PHE A 223 2.90 0.36 -8.97
CA PHE A 223 4.23 0.60 -8.43
C PHE A 223 4.19 1.35 -7.10
N THR A 224 3.41 2.41 -7.04
CA THR A 224 3.26 3.26 -5.85
C THR A 224 2.68 2.49 -4.67
N TYR A 225 1.64 1.69 -4.91
CA TYR A 225 1.02 0.84 -3.90
C TYR A 225 2.01 -0.18 -3.34
N ASN A 226 2.67 -0.95 -4.22
CA ASN A 226 3.60 -2.01 -3.80
C ASN A 226 4.84 -1.43 -3.11
N ILE A 227 5.34 -0.27 -3.55
CA ILE A 227 6.49 0.38 -2.90
C ILE A 227 6.10 0.99 -1.57
N SER A 228 4.88 1.51 -1.42
CA SER A 228 4.38 1.98 -0.13
C SER A 228 4.26 0.81 0.87
N LEU A 229 3.68 -0.32 0.46
CA LEU A 229 3.69 -1.55 1.26
C LEU A 229 5.11 -1.96 1.66
N TRP A 230 6.05 -1.95 0.70
CA TRP A 230 7.45 -2.24 0.97
C TRP A 230 8.08 -1.26 1.97
N TYR A 231 7.82 0.03 1.83
CA TYR A 231 8.41 1.08 2.65
C TYR A 231 7.99 0.95 4.12
N PHE A 232 6.71 0.65 4.38
CA PHE A 232 6.15 0.57 5.72
C PHE A 232 6.32 -0.81 6.37
N ALA A 233 6.09 -1.90 5.64
CA ALA A 233 6.06 -3.25 6.21
C ALA A 233 7.32 -4.10 5.92
N ARG A 234 8.18 -3.63 5.00
CA ARG A 234 9.41 -4.32 4.57
C ARG A 234 9.24 -5.80 4.15
N PRO A 235 8.18 -6.20 3.40
CA PRO A 235 8.11 -7.53 2.80
C PRO A 235 9.36 -7.82 1.96
N ASN A 236 9.81 -9.07 2.03
CA ASN A 236 11.06 -9.52 1.40
C ASN A 236 10.87 -10.71 0.45
N SER A 237 9.64 -11.17 0.24
CA SER A 237 9.28 -12.20 -0.74
C SER A 237 7.89 -11.93 -1.32
N THR A 238 7.60 -12.50 -2.49
CA THR A 238 6.29 -12.39 -3.14
C THR A 238 5.16 -12.82 -2.20
N GLU A 239 5.35 -13.89 -1.44
CA GLU A 239 4.34 -14.40 -0.51
C GLU A 239 3.99 -13.37 0.57
N GLN A 240 4.98 -12.63 1.10
CA GLN A 240 4.74 -11.58 2.08
C GLN A 240 4.01 -10.37 1.49
N PHE A 241 4.28 -10.03 0.22
CA PHE A 241 3.49 -8.99 -0.46
C PHE A 241 2.03 -9.42 -0.56
N GLU A 242 1.76 -10.64 -1.04
CA GLU A 242 0.40 -11.15 -1.20
C GLU A 242 -0.35 -11.28 0.14
N GLU A 243 0.33 -11.66 1.22
CA GLU A 243 -0.25 -11.73 2.57
C GLU A 243 -0.67 -10.34 3.08
N LEU A 244 0.19 -9.33 2.91
CA LEU A 244 -0.11 -7.96 3.30
C LEU A 244 -1.29 -7.38 2.49
N LYS A 245 -1.34 -7.64 1.18
CA LYS A 245 -2.43 -7.17 0.32
C LYS A 245 -3.78 -7.75 0.73
N LYS A 246 -3.83 -9.04 1.06
CA LYS A 246 -5.06 -9.68 1.56
C LYS A 246 -5.56 -9.01 2.84
N GLY A 247 -4.65 -8.75 3.78
CA GLY A 247 -5.00 -8.07 5.03
C GLY A 247 -5.56 -6.66 4.82
N VAL A 248 -5.09 -5.93 3.80
CA VAL A 248 -5.63 -4.60 3.47
C VAL A 248 -7.04 -4.72 2.88
N ASN A 249 -7.25 -5.63 1.92
CA ASN A 249 -8.57 -5.80 1.29
C ASN A 249 -9.64 -6.26 2.29
N GLU A 250 -9.29 -7.18 3.21
CA GLU A 250 -10.21 -7.63 4.26
C GLU A 250 -10.65 -6.47 5.18
N LEU A 251 -9.75 -5.50 5.44
CA LEU A 251 -10.08 -4.32 6.23
C LEU A 251 -10.99 -3.33 5.47
N GLU A 252 -10.81 -3.18 4.16
CA GLU A 252 -11.66 -2.32 3.32
C GLU A 252 -13.08 -2.90 3.18
N GLU A 253 -13.20 -4.22 2.97
CA GLU A 253 -14.51 -4.90 2.89
C GLU A 253 -15.31 -4.80 4.21
N GLU A 254 -14.63 -4.86 5.37
CA GLU A 254 -15.27 -4.67 6.68
C GLU A 254 -15.74 -3.24 6.94
N GLU A 255 -15.15 -2.23 6.29
CA GLU A 255 -15.57 -0.82 6.39
C GLU A 255 -16.78 -0.48 5.53
N GLU A 256 -16.97 -1.17 4.40
CA GLU A 256 -18.05 -0.90 3.43
C GLU A 256 -19.39 -1.57 3.79
N GLU A 257 -19.44 -2.54 4.72
CA GLU A 257 -20.72 -3.12 5.17
C GLU A 257 -21.57 -2.07 5.93
N PRO A 258 -22.73 -1.64 5.40
CA PRO A 258 -23.58 -0.71 6.12
C PRO A 258 -24.11 -1.38 7.40
N LYS A 259 -23.81 -0.77 8.55
CA LYS A 259 -24.41 -1.12 9.85
C LYS A 259 -25.92 -0.84 9.78
N GLU A 260 -26.71 -1.78 9.25
CA GLU A 260 -28.16 -1.72 9.28
C GLU A 260 -28.63 -1.60 10.74
N ASP A 261 -29.15 -0.41 11.06
CA ASP A 261 -29.80 -0.06 12.31
C ASP A 261 -30.92 -1.07 12.64
N LYS A 262 -30.62 -2.08 13.45
CA LYS A 262 -31.64 -2.85 14.17
C LYS A 262 -32.21 -2.01 15.30
N LYS A 263 -32.96 -0.96 14.97
CA LYS A 263 -33.91 -0.33 15.89
C LYS A 263 -35.34 -0.41 15.38
N ALA A 264 -36.11 -1.15 16.19
CA ALA A 264 -37.53 -1.03 16.42
C ALA A 264 -38.49 -1.55 15.34
N LYS A 265 -39.05 -2.72 15.61
CA LYS A 265 -40.51 -2.89 15.76
C LYS A 265 -40.81 -4.00 16.77
N LYS A 266 -40.81 -3.61 18.05
CA LYS A 266 -41.75 -4.20 19.01
C LYS A 266 -43.09 -3.50 18.78
N LYS A 267 -44.07 -4.24 18.30
CA LYS A 267 -45.49 -4.07 18.63
C LYS A 267 -46.04 -5.45 18.92
#